data_AF-A0A7C5AF52-F1
#
_entry.id   AF-A0A7C5AF52-F1
#
_cell.length_a   1.000
_cell.length_b   1.000
_cell.length_c   1.000
_cell.angle_alpha   90.00
_cell.angle_beta   90.00
_cell.angle_gamma   90.00
#
_symmetry.space_group_name_H-M   'P 1'
#
loop_
_entity.id
_entity.type
_entity.pdbx_description
1 polymer ?
#
loop_
_entity_poly.entity_id
_entity_poly.type
_entity_poly.pdbx_seq_one_letter_code
_entity_poly.pdbx_strand_id
1 'polypeptide(L)'
;MTCHHRALSPSLGILLILVAGASAQFLPMGPGDGTWSGIHFWNDSQSASGYGTRVASAGDVNGDGYDDVLVGAPFWKDASGTPVGAVWVYSGATGAVLWNWTGAAAWSTFGASEFGAALAAAGDVDGDGLDDILVGAPEAATAAIQSGAVFLYSGGTGALLLQIDGAANDRMGAAVAGLDDLDGDGVSDFVVGADQALSSNPFVKGLAYLISGQTGGVIAVLDDGVSLFGKFGSRLAALGDVDGDGSHDLAVAEPFGAAGGLGAAGRIVVYSGSPSGPGTVLLTISGTEIAGHLGSSVASAGDVDGDGLDDIVAGAPEEGAVGQGFIYVFSGQSGTVVHQVTPSGLLPGARAGRAVAGMGDINGDGRSEFVLGAPGAGRVELRDGASASLLRSWTGSDIGTALAKGGDVDGDGNGDILIGAAVDAPGFNSDYGYVFADRAAPDDFFAQFGTLSISGFYGAMLQFFLLRSSALPMEQYVVLGSASGFGPGFALAGHTIPLNLPDAYFSLITTYANVGFFSQTVGSISNGNAFPALVLPPGGLSPALAGIELHHVAVTFTLASGITWVSRPVATRLIP
;
A
#
# COMPACT_ATOMS: atom_id res chain seq x y z
N MET A 1 -33.54 -17.99 31.59
CA MET A 1 -32.27 -17.23 31.49
C MET A 1 -31.55 -17.73 30.26
N THR A 2 -31.79 -17.05 29.14
CA THR A 2 -31.21 -17.33 27.82
C THR A 2 -30.28 -16.17 27.52
N CYS A 3 -28.97 -16.41 27.49
CA CYS A 3 -28.02 -15.45 26.96
C CYS A 3 -27.79 -15.82 25.49
N HIS A 4 -28.27 -14.97 24.60
CA HIS A 4 -28.10 -15.12 23.15
C HIS A 4 -26.65 -14.82 22.78
N HIS A 5 -25.90 -15.83 22.34
CA HIS A 5 -24.78 -15.61 21.43
C HIS A 5 -25.38 -15.21 20.08
N ARG A 6 -25.36 -13.91 19.76
CA ARG A 6 -25.61 -13.44 18.41
C ARG A 6 -24.33 -13.70 17.62
N ALA A 7 -24.38 -14.68 16.74
CA ALA A 7 -23.37 -14.90 15.72
C ALA A 7 -23.25 -13.62 14.88
N LEU A 8 -22.05 -13.01 14.87
CA LEU A 8 -21.70 -12.02 13.87
C LEU A 8 -21.40 -12.78 12.57
N SER A 9 -22.13 -12.45 11.53
CA SER A 9 -21.93 -12.92 10.15
C SER A 9 -20.56 -12.50 9.63
N PRO A 10 -19.93 -13.24 8.70
CA PRO A 10 -18.69 -12.82 8.07
C PRO A 10 -19.01 -11.72 7.04
N SER A 11 -18.90 -10.46 7.45
CA SER A 11 -18.80 -9.33 6.52
C SER A 11 -17.32 -9.04 6.27
N LEU A 12 -16.96 -9.10 4.99
CA LEU A 12 -15.67 -8.68 4.43
C LEU A 12 -15.34 -7.28 4.93
N GLY A 13 -14.14 -7.09 5.46
CA GLY A 13 -13.73 -5.80 5.98
C GLY A 13 -12.22 -5.66 6.17
N ILE A 14 -11.68 -4.52 5.71
CA ILE A 14 -10.29 -4.10 5.84
C ILE A 14 -9.95 -3.79 7.31
N LEU A 15 -8.70 -4.02 7.72
CA LEU A 15 -8.23 -3.87 9.10
C LEU A 15 -7.39 -2.58 9.22
N LEU A 16 -7.96 -1.53 9.79
CA LEU A 16 -7.17 -0.40 10.30
C LEU A 16 -6.67 -0.77 11.70
N ILE A 17 -5.35 -0.75 11.90
CA ILE A 17 -4.73 -1.16 13.15
C ILE A 17 -4.14 0.09 13.76
N LEU A 18 -4.74 0.48 14.87
CA LEU A 18 -4.18 1.47 15.75
C LEU A 18 -3.33 0.76 16.79
N VAL A 19 -2.02 1.02 16.79
CA VAL A 19 -1.11 0.42 17.76
C VAL A 19 -0.73 1.48 18.79
N ALA A 20 -1.22 1.23 20.01
CA ALA A 20 -1.02 2.01 21.25
C ALA A 20 0.43 2.45 21.48
N GLY A 21 0.55 3.67 21.99
CA GLY A 21 1.76 4.48 22.10
C GLY A 21 2.71 4.25 23.29
N ALA A 22 2.39 3.55 24.39
CA ALA A 22 3.22 3.05 25.52
C ALA A 22 2.82 3.47 26.96
N SER A 23 2.78 2.47 27.88
CA SER A 23 3.55 2.43 29.15
C SER A 23 3.00 1.35 30.12
N ALA A 24 3.33 0.09 29.89
CA ALA A 24 3.31 -0.92 30.94
C ALA A 24 4.64 -1.69 30.90
N GLN A 25 5.41 -1.56 31.99
CA GLN A 25 6.60 -2.32 32.35
C GLN A 25 7.17 -3.24 31.26
N PHE A 26 8.35 -2.87 30.74
CA PHE A 26 9.24 -3.76 30.01
C PHE A 26 9.32 -5.14 30.70
N LEU A 27 8.61 -6.11 30.15
CA LEU A 27 8.90 -7.53 30.33
C LEU A 27 9.40 -8.04 28.98
N PRO A 28 10.46 -8.87 28.96
CA PRO A 28 11.02 -9.38 27.73
C PRO A 28 9.99 -10.29 27.07
N MET A 29 9.27 -9.78 26.08
CA MET A 29 8.51 -10.62 25.16
C MET A 29 9.52 -11.16 24.15
N GLY A 30 9.90 -12.42 24.35
CA GLY A 30 10.84 -13.13 23.49
C GLY A 30 10.33 -13.26 22.06
N PRO A 31 11.19 -13.74 21.15
CA PRO A 31 10.84 -13.90 19.74
C PRO A 31 9.80 -15.03 19.60
N GLY A 32 8.55 -14.67 19.38
CA GLY A 32 7.46 -15.60 19.13
C GLY A 32 6.11 -14.90 19.13
N ASP A 33 5.37 -15.09 18.03
CA ASP A 33 3.92 -14.84 17.84
C ASP A 33 3.31 -13.50 18.31
N GLY A 34 3.64 -12.42 17.59
CA GLY A 34 2.98 -11.11 17.69
C GLY A 34 1.49 -11.12 17.34
N THR A 35 0.65 -11.44 18.32
CA THR A 35 -0.80 -11.27 18.26
C THR A 35 -1.17 -9.78 18.35
N TRP A 36 -1.98 -9.31 17.40
CA TRP A 36 -2.45 -7.93 17.32
C TRP A 36 -3.21 -7.51 18.58
N SER A 37 -2.81 -6.41 19.21
CA SER A 37 -3.61 -5.67 20.20
C SER A 37 -3.91 -4.29 19.63
N GLY A 38 -4.80 -4.26 18.63
CA GLY A 38 -5.32 -2.98 18.12
C GLY A 38 -6.41 -2.45 19.04
N ILE A 39 -6.46 -1.13 19.22
CA ILE A 39 -7.49 -0.46 20.05
C ILE A 39 -8.83 -0.44 19.30
N HIS A 40 -8.80 -0.05 18.02
CA HIS A 40 -9.97 0.02 17.14
C HIS A 40 -9.69 -0.68 15.80
N PHE A 41 -10.76 -1.19 15.19
CA PHE A 41 -10.74 -1.83 13.88
C PHE A 41 -11.93 -1.37 13.06
N TRP A 42 -11.68 -0.75 11.91
CA TRP A 42 -12.71 -0.24 11.03
C TRP A 42 -12.62 -0.84 9.63
N ASN A 43 -13.77 -1.20 9.09
CA ASN A 43 -13.91 -1.71 7.73
C ASN A 43 -15.09 -1.09 6.99
N ASP A 44 -15.03 -1.18 5.67
CA ASP A 44 -16.20 -1.09 4.82
C ASP A 44 -16.58 -2.46 4.23
N SER A 45 -17.83 -2.58 3.78
CA SER A 45 -18.36 -3.82 3.22
C SER A 45 -18.25 -3.89 1.69
N GLN A 46 -17.65 -2.89 1.03
CA GLN A 46 -17.59 -2.80 -0.43
C GLN A 46 -16.23 -3.27 -0.95
N SER A 47 -16.25 -4.33 -1.77
CA SER A 47 -15.06 -4.73 -2.51
C SER A 47 -14.58 -3.59 -3.41
N ALA A 48 -13.27 -3.35 -3.42
CA ALA A 48 -12.61 -2.42 -4.32
C ALA A 48 -13.00 -0.93 -4.15
N SER A 49 -13.49 -0.54 -2.98
CA SER A 49 -13.76 0.86 -2.63
C SER A 49 -12.48 1.68 -2.40
N GLY A 50 -11.35 0.99 -2.16
CA GLY A 50 -10.11 1.62 -1.75
C GLY A 50 -10.13 2.13 -0.30
N TYR A 51 -11.05 1.65 0.54
CA TYR A 51 -11.09 2.00 1.96
C TYR A 51 -9.74 1.73 2.63
N GLY A 52 -9.17 2.72 3.33
CA GLY A 52 -7.87 2.60 3.99
C GLY A 52 -6.66 2.72 3.05
N THR A 53 -6.86 3.04 1.76
CA THR A 53 -5.76 3.41 0.85
C THR A 53 -5.12 4.76 1.20
N ARG A 54 -5.83 5.57 2.00
CA ARG A 54 -5.38 6.83 2.58
C ARG A 54 -5.87 6.91 4.02
N VAL A 55 -4.95 7.29 4.90
CA VAL A 55 -5.21 7.52 6.33
C VAL A 55 -4.42 8.75 6.77
N ALA A 56 -4.94 9.47 7.75
CA ALA A 56 -4.29 10.61 8.40
C ALA A 56 -4.90 10.81 9.80
N SER A 57 -4.18 11.49 10.71
CA SER A 57 -4.82 12.12 11.86
C SER A 57 -5.73 13.25 11.36
N ALA A 58 -6.86 13.42 12.03
CA ALA A 58 -7.77 14.54 11.84
C ALA A 58 -7.47 15.70 12.82
N GLY A 59 -6.57 15.49 13.79
CA GLY A 59 -6.52 16.33 15.00
C GLY A 59 -7.70 16.03 15.92
N ASP A 60 -7.89 16.82 16.99
CA ASP A 60 -9.06 16.65 17.87
C ASP A 60 -10.25 17.42 17.29
N VAL A 61 -11.08 16.72 16.52
CA VAL A 61 -12.20 17.37 15.82
C VAL A 61 -13.49 17.39 16.65
N ASN A 62 -13.48 16.77 17.83
CA ASN A 62 -14.68 16.63 18.67
C ASN A 62 -14.50 17.22 20.09
N GLY A 63 -13.29 17.64 20.44
CA GLY A 63 -12.95 18.31 21.69
C GLY A 63 -12.86 17.36 22.88
N ASP A 64 -12.62 16.06 22.66
CA ASP A 64 -12.48 15.07 23.73
C ASP A 64 -11.04 14.93 24.26
N GLY A 65 -10.10 15.66 23.65
CA GLY A 65 -8.68 15.69 24.01
C GLY A 65 -7.85 14.57 23.40
N TYR A 66 -8.42 13.81 22.46
CA TYR A 66 -7.74 12.76 21.72
C TYR A 66 -7.76 13.09 20.22
N ASP A 67 -6.67 12.80 19.53
CA ASP A 67 -6.65 12.93 18.07
C ASP A 67 -7.64 11.95 17.43
N ASP A 68 -8.32 12.40 16.38
CA ASP A 68 -9.29 11.62 15.61
C ASP A 68 -8.68 11.13 14.29
N VAL A 69 -9.38 10.22 13.60
CA VAL A 69 -8.82 9.45 12.49
C VAL A 69 -9.59 9.67 11.19
N LEU A 70 -8.87 10.01 10.11
CA LEU A 70 -9.39 10.10 8.76
C LEU A 70 -9.13 8.82 7.96
N VAL A 71 -10.16 8.32 7.27
CA VAL A 71 -10.03 7.17 6.36
C VAL A 71 -10.73 7.44 5.04
N GLY A 72 -9.98 7.30 3.94
CA GLY A 72 -10.47 7.52 2.59
C GLY A 72 -10.81 6.21 1.86
N ALA A 73 -11.87 6.25 1.06
CA ALA A 73 -12.26 5.21 0.10
C ALA A 73 -12.61 5.86 -1.26
N PRO A 74 -11.61 6.24 -2.07
CA PRO A 74 -11.81 7.06 -3.27
C PRO A 74 -12.69 6.42 -4.35
N PHE A 75 -12.88 5.10 -4.31
CA PHE A 75 -13.67 4.34 -5.29
C PHE A 75 -14.96 3.77 -4.70
N TRP A 76 -15.33 4.21 -3.49
CA TRP A 76 -16.56 3.79 -2.83
C TRP A 76 -17.79 4.14 -3.69
N LYS A 77 -18.77 3.23 -3.70
CA LYS A 77 -19.97 3.36 -4.52
C LYS A 77 -21.17 3.69 -3.66
N ASP A 78 -22.01 4.60 -4.15
CA ASP A 78 -23.29 4.90 -3.50
C ASP A 78 -24.29 3.73 -3.60
N ALA A 79 -25.49 3.93 -3.03
CA ALA A 79 -26.55 2.93 -3.06
C ALA A 79 -27.04 2.55 -4.48
N SER A 80 -26.73 3.38 -5.49
CA SER A 80 -27.02 3.12 -6.90
C SER A 80 -25.92 2.30 -7.59
N GLY A 81 -24.79 2.06 -6.91
CA GLY A 81 -23.60 1.42 -7.46
C GLY A 81 -22.70 2.39 -8.23
N THR A 82 -22.95 3.70 -8.13
CA THR A 82 -22.15 4.72 -8.80
C THR A 82 -20.92 5.03 -7.96
N PRO A 83 -19.70 4.93 -8.51
CA PRO A 83 -18.48 5.35 -7.82
C PRO A 83 -18.52 6.85 -7.52
N VAL A 84 -18.49 7.22 -6.25
CA VAL A 84 -18.53 8.62 -5.80
C VAL A 84 -17.37 8.98 -4.86
N GLY A 85 -16.71 7.98 -4.28
CA GLY A 85 -15.71 8.18 -3.24
C GLY A 85 -16.34 8.55 -1.89
N ALA A 86 -15.65 8.23 -0.80
CA ALA A 86 -16.12 8.50 0.54
C ALA A 86 -14.96 8.73 1.52
N VAL A 87 -15.25 9.47 2.59
CA VAL A 87 -14.34 9.71 3.71
C VAL A 87 -15.10 9.50 5.01
N TRP A 88 -14.47 8.82 5.95
CA TRP A 88 -14.94 8.69 7.32
C TRP A 88 -13.99 9.38 8.27
N VAL A 89 -14.58 10.01 9.28
CA VAL A 89 -13.89 10.56 10.45
C VAL A 89 -14.31 9.74 11.64
N TYR A 90 -13.35 9.14 12.33
CA TYR A 90 -13.59 8.31 13.49
C TYR A 90 -13.00 8.94 14.74
N SER A 91 -13.73 8.86 15.84
CA SER A 91 -13.23 9.24 17.15
C SER A 91 -12.03 8.34 17.51
N GLY A 92 -10.90 8.94 17.83
CA GLY A 92 -9.72 8.21 18.29
C GLY A 92 -9.97 7.47 19.60
N ALA A 93 -10.59 8.18 20.55
CA ALA A 93 -10.92 7.63 21.87
C ALA A 93 -11.91 6.46 21.81
N THR A 94 -12.98 6.57 21.02
CA THR A 94 -14.13 5.64 21.10
C THR A 94 -14.29 4.73 19.90
N GLY A 95 -13.66 5.03 18.77
CA GLY A 95 -13.87 4.32 17.52
C GLY A 95 -15.19 4.67 16.80
N ALA A 96 -15.99 5.59 17.35
CA ALA A 96 -17.28 5.96 16.77
C ALA A 96 -17.10 6.78 15.49
N VAL A 97 -18.03 6.65 14.53
CA VAL A 97 -18.08 7.55 13.37
C VAL A 97 -18.54 8.92 13.87
N LEU A 98 -17.72 9.94 13.66
CA LEU A 98 -18.05 11.35 13.87
C LEU A 98 -18.70 11.92 12.62
N TRP A 99 -18.01 11.79 11.48
CA TRP A 99 -18.46 12.29 10.19
C TRP A 99 -18.31 11.26 9.08
N ASN A 100 -19.15 11.40 8.06
CA ASN A 100 -19.07 10.62 6.83
C ASN A 100 -19.53 11.50 5.67
N TRP A 101 -18.62 11.70 4.71
CA TRP A 101 -18.89 12.46 3.50
C TRP A 101 -18.69 11.60 2.27
N THR A 102 -19.51 11.83 1.26
CA THR A 102 -19.39 11.18 -0.04
C THR A 102 -19.16 12.22 -1.12
N GLY A 103 -18.34 11.88 -2.10
CA GLY A 103 -18.13 12.74 -3.26
C GLY A 103 -19.27 12.66 -4.26
N ALA A 104 -18.94 12.94 -5.52
CA ALA A 104 -19.87 12.92 -6.63
C ALA A 104 -19.37 12.02 -7.76
N ALA A 105 -20.29 11.59 -8.60
CA ALA A 105 -19.94 10.93 -9.85
C ALA A 105 -19.18 11.91 -10.75
N ALA A 106 -18.19 11.43 -11.49
CA ALA A 106 -17.41 12.25 -12.41
C ALA A 106 -17.14 11.51 -13.73
N TRP A 107 -16.79 12.27 -14.77
CA TRP A 107 -16.35 11.71 -16.05
C TRP A 107 -14.86 11.36 -15.98
N SER A 108 -14.56 10.27 -15.27
CA SER A 108 -13.21 9.73 -15.12
C SER A 108 -13.15 8.27 -15.58
N THR A 109 -11.95 7.70 -15.65
CA THR A 109 -11.72 6.27 -15.95
C THR A 109 -12.58 5.35 -15.08
N PHE A 110 -12.92 5.79 -13.86
CA PHE A 110 -13.70 5.03 -12.88
C PHE A 110 -15.09 5.58 -12.62
N GLY A 111 -15.48 6.68 -13.26
CA GLY A 111 -16.78 7.30 -13.03
C GLY A 111 -16.92 8.04 -11.69
N ALA A 112 -15.84 8.19 -10.90
CA ALA A 112 -15.81 8.86 -9.60
C ALA A 112 -14.95 10.12 -9.62
N SER A 113 -15.24 11.06 -8.71
CA SER A 113 -14.36 12.20 -8.41
C SER A 113 -13.10 11.82 -7.64
N GLU A 114 -12.96 10.56 -7.22
CA GLU A 114 -11.90 10.08 -6.32
C GLU A 114 -11.87 10.85 -4.99
N PHE A 115 -13.04 11.25 -4.47
CA PHE A 115 -13.15 11.93 -3.19
C PHE A 115 -12.61 11.07 -2.05
N GLY A 116 -11.63 11.59 -1.30
CA GLY A 116 -10.89 10.84 -0.28
C GLY A 116 -9.56 10.25 -0.77
N ALA A 117 -9.07 10.67 -1.96
CA ALA A 117 -7.76 10.23 -2.48
C ALA A 117 -6.56 10.94 -1.82
N ALA A 118 -6.80 12.03 -1.11
CA ALA A 118 -5.83 12.72 -0.26
C ALA A 118 -6.56 13.28 0.97
N LEU A 119 -5.90 13.23 2.14
CA LEU A 119 -6.46 13.59 3.44
C LEU A 119 -5.38 14.26 4.28
N ALA A 120 -5.74 15.30 5.02
CA ALA A 120 -4.90 15.93 6.03
C ALA A 120 -5.76 16.71 7.04
N ALA A 121 -5.27 16.88 8.26
CA ALA A 121 -5.73 17.96 9.12
C ALA A 121 -5.33 19.32 8.52
N ALA A 122 -6.15 20.33 8.74
CA ALA A 122 -5.96 21.70 8.27
C ALA A 122 -5.58 22.68 9.40
N GLY A 123 -5.59 22.21 10.65
CA GLY A 123 -5.64 23.10 11.82
C GLY A 123 -7.02 23.72 12.00
N ASP A 124 -7.18 24.59 13.00
CA ASP A 124 -8.42 25.33 13.27
C ASP A 124 -8.55 26.52 12.30
N VAL A 125 -9.24 26.31 11.17
CA VAL A 125 -9.38 27.32 10.11
C VAL A 125 -10.61 28.20 10.34
N ASP A 126 -11.67 27.67 10.96
CA ASP A 126 -12.89 28.43 11.26
C ASP A 126 -12.89 29.15 12.63
N GLY A 127 -11.88 28.89 13.46
CA GLY A 127 -11.63 29.55 14.74
C GLY A 127 -12.53 29.07 15.88
N ASP A 128 -13.08 27.86 15.76
CA ASP A 128 -13.93 27.25 16.79
C ASP A 128 -13.15 26.51 17.89
N GLY A 129 -11.83 26.39 17.72
CA GLY A 129 -10.91 25.74 18.64
C GLY A 129 -10.74 24.25 18.41
N LEU A 130 -11.27 23.69 17.32
CA LEU A 130 -11.13 22.31 16.91
C LEU A 130 -10.44 22.23 15.54
N ASP A 131 -9.77 21.11 15.27
CA ASP A 131 -9.05 20.94 14.01
C ASP A 131 -10.02 20.71 12.83
N ASP A 132 -9.74 21.34 11.68
CA ASP A 132 -10.49 21.18 10.44
C ASP A 132 -9.84 20.18 9.49
N ILE A 133 -10.58 19.77 8.45
CA ILE A 133 -10.21 18.61 7.62
C ILE A 133 -10.15 18.97 6.14
N LEU A 134 -9.02 18.63 5.49
CA LEU A 134 -8.83 18.70 4.04
C LEU A 134 -9.11 17.36 3.37
N VAL A 135 -9.90 17.39 2.31
CA VAL A 135 -10.18 16.24 1.46
C VAL A 135 -9.92 16.57 -0.01
N GLY A 136 -9.04 15.79 -0.65
CA GLY A 136 -8.78 15.85 -2.08
C GLY A 136 -9.69 14.96 -2.92
N ALA A 137 -10.07 15.46 -4.10
CA ALA A 137 -10.84 14.75 -5.13
C ALA A 137 -10.26 15.04 -6.52
N PRO A 138 -9.14 14.41 -6.91
CA PRO A 138 -8.38 14.78 -8.11
C PRO A 138 -9.12 14.55 -9.42
N GLU A 139 -10.11 13.64 -9.46
CA GLU A 139 -10.92 13.38 -10.65
C GLU A 139 -12.24 14.16 -10.65
N ALA A 140 -12.46 15.06 -9.68
CA ALA A 140 -13.64 15.90 -9.64
C ALA A 140 -13.76 16.72 -10.93
N ALA A 141 -15.00 16.84 -11.41
CA ALA A 141 -15.35 17.65 -12.58
C ALA A 141 -16.34 18.76 -12.20
N THR A 142 -16.04 19.44 -11.09
CA THR A 142 -16.88 20.47 -10.45
C THR A 142 -16.90 21.77 -11.25
N ALA A 143 -15.75 22.21 -11.76
CA ALA A 143 -15.61 23.43 -12.58
C ALA A 143 -15.30 23.13 -14.06
N ALA A 144 -14.50 22.09 -14.32
CA ALA A 144 -14.16 21.65 -15.67
C ALA A 144 -13.86 20.15 -15.72
N ILE A 145 -13.66 19.58 -16.91
CA ILE A 145 -13.28 18.16 -17.04
C ILE A 145 -11.96 17.92 -16.32
N GLN A 146 -11.96 16.96 -15.38
CA GLN A 146 -10.81 16.59 -14.57
C GLN A 146 -10.10 17.79 -13.94
N SER A 147 -10.87 18.80 -13.51
CA SER A 147 -10.29 19.93 -12.79
C SER A 147 -9.65 19.50 -11.49
N GLY A 148 -10.23 18.48 -10.86
CA GLY A 148 -9.98 18.16 -9.47
C GLY A 148 -10.55 19.23 -8.55
N ALA A 149 -10.65 18.90 -7.27
CA ALA A 149 -11.08 19.80 -6.24
C ALA A 149 -10.48 19.43 -4.88
N VAL A 150 -10.42 20.42 -3.98
CA VAL A 150 -10.18 20.24 -2.55
C VAL A 150 -11.35 20.80 -1.78
N PHE A 151 -11.72 20.10 -0.71
CA PHE A 151 -12.79 20.45 0.19
C PHE A 151 -12.20 20.62 1.60
N LEU A 152 -12.53 21.72 2.26
CA LEU A 152 -12.22 21.98 3.66
C LEU A 152 -13.52 21.85 4.46
N TYR A 153 -13.53 20.95 5.44
CA TYR A 153 -14.66 20.72 6.33
C TYR A 153 -14.32 21.13 7.75
N SER A 154 -15.28 21.77 8.42
CA SER A 154 -15.22 22.04 9.85
C SER A 154 -15.16 20.73 10.62
N GLY A 155 -14.16 20.55 11.46
CA GLY A 155 -14.04 19.36 12.30
C GLY A 155 -15.17 19.27 13.33
N GLY A 156 -15.48 20.39 13.99
CA GLY A 156 -16.49 20.46 15.04
C GLY A 156 -17.93 20.26 14.56
N THR A 157 -18.25 20.70 13.34
CA THR A 157 -19.63 20.70 12.83
C THR A 157 -19.87 19.79 11.63
N GLY A 158 -18.81 19.35 10.97
CA GLY A 158 -18.85 18.59 9.72
C GLY A 158 -19.33 19.39 8.51
N ALA A 159 -19.47 20.72 8.63
CA ALA A 159 -19.92 21.61 7.57
C ALA A 159 -18.81 21.90 6.55
N LEU A 160 -19.17 22.06 5.28
CA LEU A 160 -18.22 22.49 4.26
C LEU A 160 -17.90 23.98 4.46
N LEU A 161 -16.63 24.30 4.71
CA LEU A 161 -16.11 25.65 4.88
C LEU A 161 -15.70 26.25 3.53
N LEU A 162 -14.85 25.53 2.79
CA LEU A 162 -14.33 25.95 1.50
C LEU A 162 -14.33 24.80 0.50
N GLN A 163 -14.55 25.15 -0.77
CA GLN A 163 -14.27 24.27 -1.90
C GLN A 163 -13.44 25.05 -2.92
N ILE A 164 -12.33 24.44 -3.35
CA ILE A 164 -11.41 25.01 -4.32
C ILE A 164 -11.31 24.07 -5.51
N ASP A 165 -11.64 24.58 -6.69
CA ASP A 165 -11.62 23.81 -7.93
C ASP A 165 -10.38 24.16 -8.76
N GLY A 166 -9.76 23.15 -9.38
CA GLY A 166 -8.64 23.35 -10.30
C GLY A 166 -9.07 23.85 -11.68
N ALA A 167 -8.10 24.15 -12.55
CA ALA A 167 -8.38 24.34 -13.97
C ALA A 167 -8.50 22.99 -14.69
N ALA A 168 -9.03 23.00 -15.92
CA ALA A 168 -9.27 21.77 -16.68
C ALA A 168 -8.02 20.89 -16.82
N ASN A 169 -8.13 19.62 -16.41
CA ASN A 169 -7.07 18.61 -16.37
C ASN A 169 -5.93 18.85 -15.35
N ASP A 170 -6.09 19.77 -14.41
CA ASP A 170 -5.07 20.00 -13.37
C ASP A 170 -4.98 18.83 -12.37
N ARG A 171 -6.11 18.14 -12.15
CA ARG A 171 -6.29 17.16 -11.07
C ARG A 171 -5.90 17.72 -9.70
N MET A 172 -6.39 18.93 -9.40
CA MET A 172 -6.23 19.56 -8.10
C MET A 172 -6.76 18.67 -6.98
N GLY A 173 -6.04 18.59 -5.86
CA GLY A 173 -6.37 17.68 -4.76
C GLY A 173 -5.78 16.28 -4.91
N ALA A 174 -4.79 16.10 -5.80
CA ALA A 174 -4.02 14.86 -5.91
C ALA A 174 -3.19 14.57 -4.64
N ALA A 175 -2.80 15.61 -3.93
CA ALA A 175 -2.22 15.59 -2.59
C ALA A 175 -2.66 16.85 -1.83
N VAL A 176 -2.72 16.77 -0.52
CA VAL A 176 -2.99 17.91 0.39
C VAL A 176 -2.11 17.78 1.62
N ALA A 177 -1.76 18.91 2.23
CA ALA A 177 -1.19 18.98 3.58
C ALA A 177 -1.58 20.32 4.22
N GLY A 178 -1.96 20.30 5.50
CA GLY A 178 -2.09 21.50 6.32
C GLY A 178 -0.72 22.09 6.63
N LEU A 179 -0.66 23.40 6.79
CA LEU A 179 0.53 24.18 7.10
C LEU A 179 0.19 25.16 8.23
N ASP A 180 1.21 25.83 8.74
CA ASP A 180 1.02 26.96 9.64
C ASP A 180 0.44 28.17 8.86
N ASP A 181 0.30 29.31 9.52
CA ASP A 181 -0.07 30.59 8.92
C ASP A 181 1.08 31.11 8.03
N LEU A 182 0.94 31.03 6.70
CA LEU A 182 1.95 31.42 5.72
C LEU A 182 1.80 32.88 5.26
N ASP A 183 0.66 33.52 5.46
CA ASP A 183 0.42 34.90 5.03
C ASP A 183 0.30 35.92 6.18
N GLY A 184 0.37 35.44 7.43
CA GLY A 184 0.41 36.23 8.65
C GLY A 184 -0.97 36.73 9.09
N ASP A 185 -2.05 36.10 8.62
CA ASP A 185 -3.43 36.49 8.95
C ASP A 185 -3.97 35.86 10.25
N GLY A 186 -3.20 34.96 10.86
CA GLY A 186 -3.51 34.26 12.10
C GLY A 186 -4.34 32.99 11.92
N VAL A 187 -4.57 32.52 10.69
CA VAL A 187 -5.28 31.29 10.35
C VAL A 187 -4.31 30.31 9.67
N SER A 188 -4.42 29.02 9.99
CA SER A 188 -3.60 27.99 9.34
C SER A 188 -3.88 27.92 7.84
N ASP A 189 -2.82 27.80 7.05
CA ASP A 189 -2.89 27.67 5.60
C ASP A 189 -2.69 26.24 5.16
N PHE A 190 -2.72 25.99 3.84
CA PHE A 190 -2.51 24.65 3.33
C PHE A 190 -1.92 24.64 1.93
N VAL A 191 -1.37 23.48 1.56
CA VAL A 191 -0.86 23.22 0.21
C VAL A 191 -1.69 22.18 -0.50
N VAL A 192 -1.90 22.40 -1.79
CA VAL A 192 -2.63 21.49 -2.67
C VAL A 192 -1.78 21.13 -3.89
N GLY A 193 -1.68 19.83 -4.13
CA GLY A 193 -1.05 19.26 -5.31
C GLY A 193 -2.01 19.15 -6.48
N ALA A 194 -1.55 19.56 -7.65
CA ALA A 194 -2.23 19.39 -8.93
C ALA A 194 -1.27 18.67 -9.89
N ASP A 195 -1.25 17.34 -9.84
CA ASP A 195 -0.20 16.51 -10.42
C ASP A 195 -0.25 16.44 -11.96
N GLN A 196 -1.26 17.06 -12.58
CA GLN A 196 -1.40 17.20 -14.03
C GLN A 196 -1.45 18.64 -14.52
N ALA A 197 -1.32 19.63 -13.62
CA ALA A 197 -1.36 21.04 -13.99
C ALA A 197 -0.29 21.40 -15.03
N LEU A 198 -0.70 22.20 -16.02
CA LEU A 198 0.14 22.59 -17.15
C LEU A 198 0.76 23.98 -16.92
N SER A 199 2.08 24.04 -16.71
CA SER A 199 2.83 25.29 -16.72
C SER A 199 3.16 25.70 -18.17
N SER A 200 2.25 26.32 -18.91
CA SER A 200 2.50 26.87 -20.28
C SER A 200 3.08 25.92 -21.36
N ASN A 201 3.27 24.64 -21.06
CA ASN A 201 3.94 23.62 -21.89
C ASN A 201 3.01 22.41 -22.08
N PRO A 202 2.88 21.84 -23.29
CA PRO A 202 1.98 20.71 -23.59
C PRO A 202 2.27 19.37 -22.88
N PHE A 203 3.32 19.28 -22.06
CA PHE A 203 3.66 18.05 -21.34
C PHE A 203 3.41 18.22 -19.83
N VAL A 204 2.67 17.27 -19.26
CA VAL A 204 2.28 17.21 -17.84
C VAL A 204 3.51 17.32 -16.93
N LYS A 205 3.51 18.31 -16.04
CA LYS A 205 4.59 18.56 -15.08
C LYS A 205 4.11 18.40 -13.64
N GLY A 206 2.95 18.97 -13.36
CA GLY A 206 2.39 19.09 -12.02
C GLY A 206 2.80 20.40 -11.35
N LEU A 207 1.96 20.92 -10.46
CA LEU A 207 2.18 22.13 -9.66
C LEU A 207 1.73 21.86 -8.22
N ALA A 208 2.21 22.68 -7.28
CA ALA A 208 1.62 22.79 -5.96
C ALA A 208 1.22 24.24 -5.68
N TYR A 209 0.10 24.44 -5.00
CA TYR A 209 -0.46 25.75 -4.68
C TYR A 209 -0.47 25.93 -3.17
N LEU A 210 0.16 26.99 -2.66
CA LEU A 210 -0.01 27.44 -1.29
C LEU A 210 -1.28 28.29 -1.24
N ILE A 211 -2.17 27.98 -0.31
CA ILE A 211 -3.53 28.51 -0.26
C ILE A 211 -3.84 29.00 1.15
N SER A 212 -4.38 30.21 1.22
CA SER A 212 -4.84 30.83 2.45
C SER A 212 -6.04 30.06 3.03
N GLY A 213 -5.96 29.62 4.28
CA GLY A 213 -7.03 28.95 5.01
C GLY A 213 -8.25 29.84 5.17
N GLN A 214 -8.02 31.12 5.49
CA GLN A 214 -9.09 32.08 5.72
C GLN A 214 -9.87 32.43 4.44
N THR A 215 -9.17 32.59 3.31
CA THR A 215 -9.76 33.17 2.09
C THR A 215 -9.94 32.17 0.95
N GLY A 216 -9.24 31.03 0.98
CA GLY A 216 -9.09 30.13 -0.17
C GLY A 216 -8.27 30.74 -1.33
N GLY A 217 -7.61 31.88 -1.10
CA GLY A 217 -6.78 32.57 -2.09
C GLY A 217 -5.42 31.92 -2.27
N VAL A 218 -4.88 31.94 -3.48
CA VAL A 218 -3.52 31.44 -3.76
C VAL A 218 -2.48 32.42 -3.22
N ILE A 219 -1.67 31.97 -2.27
CA ILE A 219 -0.52 32.70 -1.70
C ILE A 219 0.66 32.61 -2.66
N ALA A 220 1.00 31.39 -3.09
CA ALA A 220 2.09 31.13 -4.02
C ALA A 220 1.81 29.91 -4.89
N VAL A 221 2.46 29.86 -6.06
CA VAL A 221 2.47 28.68 -6.93
C VAL A 221 3.90 28.14 -6.93
N LEU A 222 4.04 26.91 -6.46
CA LEU A 222 5.30 26.20 -6.43
C LEU A 222 5.48 25.47 -7.77
N ASP A 223 6.60 25.76 -8.41
CA ASP A 223 7.00 25.16 -9.66
C ASP A 223 8.53 24.92 -9.63
N ASP A 224 8.95 23.67 -9.79
CA ASP A 224 10.37 23.30 -9.81
C ASP A 224 11.10 23.65 -11.12
N GLY A 225 10.39 23.91 -12.22
CA GLY A 225 11.00 24.32 -13.49
C GLY A 225 11.62 23.22 -14.37
N VAL A 226 11.75 21.95 -13.95
CA VAL A 226 12.79 21.05 -14.51
C VAL A 226 12.29 19.82 -15.28
N SER A 227 11.14 19.24 -14.95
CA SER A 227 10.82 17.87 -15.40
C SER A 227 9.49 17.73 -16.13
N LEU A 228 9.54 17.18 -17.34
CA LEU A 228 8.35 16.69 -18.02
C LEU A 228 8.00 15.30 -17.47
N PHE A 229 6.72 15.04 -17.22
CA PHE A 229 6.14 13.79 -16.72
C PHE A 229 6.48 13.41 -15.27
N GLY A 230 7.13 14.28 -14.49
CA GLY A 230 7.57 13.91 -13.15
C GLY A 230 6.48 13.93 -12.07
N LYS A 231 5.36 14.61 -12.34
CA LYS A 231 4.21 14.76 -11.42
C LYS A 231 4.57 15.49 -10.14
N PHE A 232 5.17 16.66 -10.27
CA PHE A 232 5.44 17.56 -9.16
C PHE A 232 4.15 17.87 -8.41
N GLY A 233 4.19 17.85 -7.07
CA GLY A 233 2.99 18.02 -6.24
C GLY A 233 2.14 16.76 -6.08
N SER A 234 2.56 15.60 -6.58
CA SER A 234 1.82 14.34 -6.39
C SER A 234 1.93 13.74 -4.98
N ARG A 235 2.93 14.18 -4.20
CA ARG A 235 3.05 13.93 -2.75
C ARG A 235 3.52 15.20 -2.08
N LEU A 236 2.95 15.47 -0.91
CA LEU A 236 3.22 16.63 -0.07
C LEU A 236 3.40 16.13 1.36
N ALA A 237 4.25 16.82 2.12
CA ALA A 237 4.35 16.63 3.56
C ALA A 237 4.66 17.98 4.22
N ALA A 238 3.83 18.33 5.20
CA ALA A 238 4.24 19.30 6.21
C ALA A 238 5.45 18.71 6.96
N LEU A 239 6.52 19.48 7.00
CA LEU A 239 7.71 19.20 7.78
C LEU A 239 7.63 20.00 9.08
N GLY A 240 8.52 19.72 10.03
CA GLY A 240 8.80 20.71 11.07
C GLY A 240 9.68 21.83 10.53
N ASP A 241 10.32 22.55 11.44
CA ASP A 241 11.29 23.59 11.12
C ASP A 241 12.62 22.95 10.71
N VAL A 242 12.95 22.98 9.41
CA VAL A 242 14.17 22.36 8.87
C VAL A 242 15.31 23.37 8.66
N ASP A 243 15.02 24.68 8.74
CA ASP A 243 16.00 25.74 8.54
C ASP A 243 16.28 26.60 9.79
N GLY A 244 15.53 26.38 10.87
CA GLY A 244 15.69 27.01 12.18
C GLY A 244 15.03 28.39 12.28
N ASP A 245 14.08 28.71 11.41
CA ASP A 245 13.39 30.00 11.40
C ASP A 245 12.16 30.08 12.32
N GLY A 246 11.74 28.93 12.86
CA GLY A 246 10.61 28.78 13.76
C GLY A 246 9.26 28.54 13.08
N SER A 247 9.23 28.35 11.77
CA SER A 247 8.03 28.02 10.98
C SER A 247 8.13 26.59 10.45
N HIS A 248 7.02 25.87 10.34
CA HIS A 248 7.02 24.56 9.69
C HIS A 248 7.26 24.67 8.18
N ASP A 249 8.12 23.80 7.65
CA ASP A 249 8.47 23.79 6.23
C ASP A 249 7.66 22.76 5.44
N LEU A 250 7.91 22.67 4.13
CA LEU A 250 7.15 21.82 3.22
C LEU A 250 8.05 21.02 2.29
N ALA A 251 7.81 19.71 2.19
CA ALA A 251 8.34 18.88 1.11
C ALA A 251 7.31 18.72 -0.02
N VAL A 252 7.75 18.97 -1.26
CA VAL A 252 7.00 18.66 -2.48
C VAL A 252 7.76 17.64 -3.30
N ALA A 253 7.15 16.46 -3.52
CA ALA A 253 7.81 15.39 -4.24
C ALA A 253 7.39 15.30 -5.72
N GLU A 254 8.31 14.80 -6.52
CA GLU A 254 8.20 14.51 -7.93
C GLU A 254 8.77 13.09 -8.20
N PRO A 255 8.03 12.02 -7.89
CA PRO A 255 8.57 10.65 -7.89
C PRO A 255 9.02 10.17 -9.27
N PHE A 256 8.41 10.67 -10.34
CA PHE A 256 8.78 10.29 -11.71
C PHE A 256 9.74 11.30 -12.35
N GLY A 257 10.18 12.31 -11.59
CA GLY A 257 11.10 13.34 -12.03
C GLY A 257 12.44 12.76 -12.43
N ALA A 258 13.05 13.34 -13.46
CA ALA A 258 14.42 13.02 -13.80
C ALA A 258 15.36 13.73 -12.83
N ALA A 259 16.37 13.01 -12.31
CA ALA A 259 17.34 13.55 -11.37
C ALA A 259 18.75 13.13 -11.77
N GLY A 260 19.71 14.06 -11.81
CA GLY A 260 21.10 13.76 -12.18
C GLY A 260 21.29 13.15 -13.58
N GLY A 261 20.34 13.34 -14.51
CA GLY A 261 20.33 12.70 -15.83
C GLY A 261 19.75 11.28 -15.86
N LEU A 262 19.22 10.80 -14.73
CA LEU A 262 18.55 9.51 -14.57
C LEU A 262 17.04 9.71 -14.72
N GLY A 263 16.41 8.94 -15.61
CA GLY A 263 14.95 9.00 -15.81
C GLY A 263 14.20 8.40 -14.62
N ALA A 264 13.18 9.09 -14.14
CA ALA A 264 12.32 8.65 -13.04
C ALA A 264 13.07 8.23 -11.77
N ALA A 265 14.21 8.86 -11.49
CA ALA A 265 14.92 8.63 -10.23
C ALA A 265 14.16 9.21 -9.03
N GLY A 266 13.33 10.22 -9.28
CA GLY A 266 12.55 10.90 -8.26
C GLY A 266 13.29 12.08 -7.64
N ARG A 267 12.53 13.06 -7.17
CA ARG A 267 13.05 14.27 -6.55
C ARG A 267 12.12 14.74 -5.44
N ILE A 268 12.68 15.39 -4.43
CA ILE A 268 11.95 16.12 -3.38
C ILE A 268 12.52 17.53 -3.34
N VAL A 269 11.66 18.53 -3.41
CA VAL A 269 12.03 19.93 -3.25
C VAL A 269 11.46 20.40 -1.92
N VAL A 270 12.31 20.99 -1.08
CA VAL A 270 11.92 21.51 0.23
C VAL A 270 11.78 23.02 0.13
N TYR A 271 10.69 23.53 0.66
CA TYR A 271 10.31 24.93 0.61
C TYR A 271 10.11 25.45 2.03
N SER A 272 10.51 26.70 2.25
CA SER A 272 10.27 27.39 3.50
C SER A 272 8.78 27.67 3.66
N GLY A 273 8.26 27.42 4.86
CA GLY A 273 6.93 27.85 5.28
C GLY A 273 6.91 29.21 5.99
N SER A 274 8.02 29.96 5.96
CA SER A 274 8.08 31.28 6.60
C SER A 274 7.08 32.28 6.02
N PRO A 275 6.32 33.03 6.83
CA PRO A 275 5.49 34.15 6.33
C PRO A 275 6.31 35.25 5.65
N SER A 276 7.61 35.32 5.96
CA SER A 276 8.53 36.29 5.38
C SER A 276 8.99 35.95 3.95
N GLY A 277 8.75 34.72 3.51
CA GLY A 277 9.13 34.20 2.20
C GLY A 277 8.47 32.85 1.89
N PRO A 278 7.13 32.77 1.86
CA PRO A 278 6.44 31.49 1.72
C PRO A 278 6.76 30.87 0.36
N GLY A 279 7.17 29.60 0.36
CA GLY A 279 7.50 28.89 -0.86
C GLY A 279 8.88 29.21 -1.44
N THR A 280 9.82 29.73 -0.66
CA THR A 280 11.23 29.81 -1.09
C THR A 280 11.90 28.45 -1.02
N VAL A 281 12.60 28.03 -2.08
CA VAL A 281 13.32 26.75 -2.08
C VAL A 281 14.46 26.78 -1.07
N LEU A 282 14.45 25.84 -0.13
CA LEU A 282 15.52 25.61 0.85
C LEU A 282 16.56 24.63 0.30
N LEU A 283 16.11 23.46 -0.14
CA LEU A 283 16.98 22.45 -0.74
C LEU A 283 16.26 21.55 -1.73
N THR A 284 17.03 20.71 -2.42
CA THR A 284 16.52 19.71 -3.36
C THR A 284 17.25 18.39 -3.18
N ILE A 285 16.50 17.33 -2.93
CA ILE A 285 16.98 15.96 -2.77
C ILE A 285 16.69 15.19 -4.07
N SER A 286 17.71 14.53 -4.61
CA SER A 286 17.64 13.82 -5.89
C SER A 286 17.84 12.33 -5.69
N GLY A 287 16.99 11.52 -6.32
CA GLY A 287 17.17 10.07 -6.40
C GLY A 287 18.43 9.70 -7.17
N THR A 288 19.01 8.55 -6.84
CA THR A 288 20.31 8.12 -7.38
C THR A 288 20.24 6.91 -8.31
N GLU A 289 19.06 6.30 -8.46
CA GLU A 289 18.83 5.14 -9.32
C GLU A 289 17.79 5.44 -10.40
N ILE A 290 18.00 4.94 -11.62
CA ILE A 290 17.01 5.05 -12.71
C ILE A 290 15.73 4.33 -12.28
N ALA A 291 14.58 4.98 -12.44
CA ALA A 291 13.28 4.43 -12.05
C ALA A 291 13.19 4.03 -10.56
N GLY A 292 14.00 4.62 -9.68
CA GLY A 292 13.95 4.37 -8.24
C GLY A 292 12.74 4.99 -7.53
N HIS A 293 12.19 6.05 -8.12
CA HIS A 293 11.02 6.79 -7.65
C HIS A 293 11.14 7.33 -6.21
N LEU A 294 12.29 7.92 -5.85
CA LEU A 294 12.44 8.64 -4.58
C LEU A 294 11.35 9.72 -4.44
N GLY A 295 10.73 9.77 -3.26
CA GLY A 295 9.62 10.69 -2.97
C GLY A 295 8.24 10.09 -3.29
N SER A 296 8.16 8.80 -3.63
CA SER A 296 6.87 8.08 -3.75
C SER A 296 6.03 8.15 -2.46
N SER A 297 6.72 8.30 -1.33
CA SER A 297 6.20 8.70 -0.03
C SER A 297 7.21 9.65 0.63
N VAL A 298 6.72 10.60 1.41
CA VAL A 298 7.51 11.60 2.14
C VAL A 298 6.75 12.01 3.40
N ALA A 299 7.46 12.26 4.50
CA ALA A 299 6.91 12.78 5.75
C ALA A 299 8.01 13.52 6.54
N SER A 300 7.63 14.37 7.50
CA SER A 300 8.57 14.75 8.56
C SER A 300 8.99 13.49 9.32
N ALA A 301 10.27 13.38 9.60
CA ALA A 301 10.81 12.35 10.48
C ALA A 301 10.96 12.87 11.93
N GLY A 302 10.77 14.17 12.18
CA GLY A 302 11.23 14.84 13.40
C GLY A 302 12.75 14.92 13.46
N ASP A 303 13.33 15.36 14.59
CA ASP A 303 14.79 15.39 14.78
C ASP A 303 15.36 13.97 14.97
N VAL A 304 15.89 13.37 13.90
CA VAL A 304 16.43 12.00 13.90
C VAL A 304 17.94 12.02 14.13
N ASP A 305 18.64 13.04 13.64
CA ASP A 305 20.09 13.16 13.76
C ASP A 305 20.56 13.92 15.02
N GLY A 306 19.66 14.66 15.66
CA GLY A 306 19.85 15.38 16.92
C GLY A 306 20.39 16.78 16.84
N ASP A 307 20.34 17.40 15.68
CA ASP A 307 20.82 18.76 15.50
C ASP A 307 19.81 19.83 15.98
N GLY A 308 18.62 19.39 16.38
CA GLY A 308 17.53 20.23 16.87
C GLY A 308 16.61 20.78 15.78
N LEU A 309 16.79 20.34 14.53
CA LEU A 309 15.92 20.64 13.40
C LEU A 309 15.21 19.37 12.95
N ASP A 310 14.09 19.53 12.26
CA ASP A 310 13.33 18.38 11.77
C ASP A 310 14.00 17.74 10.54
N ASP A 311 13.98 16.41 10.47
CA ASP A 311 14.49 15.62 9.36
C ASP A 311 13.38 15.12 8.44
N ILE A 312 13.77 14.56 7.30
CA ILE A 312 12.84 14.12 6.26
C ILE A 312 12.98 12.61 6.05
N VAL A 313 11.88 11.87 6.14
CA VAL A 313 11.85 10.45 5.74
C VAL A 313 11.14 10.30 4.40
N ALA A 314 11.75 9.55 3.48
CA ALA A 314 11.20 9.34 2.14
C ALA A 314 11.46 7.93 1.61
N GLY A 315 10.52 7.45 0.80
CA GLY A 315 10.60 6.14 0.15
C GLY A 315 11.01 6.20 -1.32
N ALA A 316 11.80 5.22 -1.72
CA ALA A 316 12.18 4.91 -3.11
C ALA A 316 11.84 3.42 -3.38
N PRO A 317 10.54 3.09 -3.54
CA PRO A 317 10.07 1.70 -3.51
C PRO A 317 10.49 0.84 -4.70
N GLU A 318 10.97 1.46 -5.78
CA GLU A 318 11.39 0.74 -6.98
C GLU A 318 12.92 0.52 -7.04
N GLU A 319 13.68 1.12 -6.11
CA GLU A 319 15.14 0.93 -6.03
C GLU A 319 15.54 -0.51 -5.65
N GLY A 320 16.73 -0.91 -6.11
CA GLY A 320 17.30 -2.22 -5.86
C GLY A 320 16.74 -3.35 -6.74
N ALA A 321 16.82 -4.58 -6.24
CA ALA A 321 16.50 -5.77 -7.03
C ALA A 321 14.99 -5.87 -7.31
N VAL A 322 14.56 -5.42 -8.50
CA VAL A 322 13.18 -5.49 -9.03
C VAL A 322 12.17 -5.05 -7.97
N GLY A 323 12.21 -3.77 -7.59
CA GLY A 323 11.27 -3.21 -6.61
C GLY A 323 11.43 -3.80 -5.21
N GLN A 324 12.67 -3.95 -4.76
CA GLN A 324 12.96 -4.31 -3.37
C GLN A 324 12.57 -3.14 -2.44
N GLY A 325 12.93 -1.93 -2.84
CA GLY A 325 12.59 -0.67 -2.19
C GLY A 325 13.57 -0.25 -1.09
N PHE A 326 13.78 1.05 -1.00
CA PHE A 326 14.62 1.70 -0.01
C PHE A 326 13.85 2.83 0.70
N ILE A 327 14.25 3.07 1.94
CA ILE A 327 13.82 4.20 2.75
C ILE A 327 15.06 5.01 3.07
N TYR A 328 14.96 6.32 2.94
CA TYR A 328 16.00 7.27 3.28
C TYR A 328 15.49 8.22 4.36
N VAL A 329 16.33 8.50 5.34
CA VAL A 329 16.19 9.65 6.24
C VAL A 329 17.26 10.65 5.83
N PHE A 330 16.84 11.88 5.54
CA PHE A 330 17.71 12.99 5.16
C PHE A 330 17.69 14.06 6.24
N SER A 331 18.85 14.64 6.51
CA SER A 331 18.95 15.83 7.35
C SER A 331 18.12 16.95 6.72
N GLY A 332 17.19 17.54 7.47
CA GLY A 332 16.32 18.59 6.94
C GLY A 332 17.08 19.86 6.54
N GLN A 333 18.14 20.18 7.29
CA GLN A 333 18.98 21.35 7.01
C GLN A 333 19.86 21.16 5.76
N SER A 334 20.45 19.98 5.60
CA SER A 334 21.55 19.76 4.64
C SER A 334 21.15 18.91 3.43
N GLY A 335 20.06 18.15 3.53
CA GLY A 335 19.63 17.15 2.55
C GLY A 335 20.57 15.94 2.47
N THR A 336 21.51 15.79 3.40
CA THR A 336 22.43 14.64 3.44
C THR A 336 21.75 13.41 4.02
N VAL A 337 22.13 12.22 3.55
CA VAL A 337 21.55 10.96 4.06
C VAL A 337 22.05 10.70 5.48
N VAL A 338 21.13 10.67 6.44
CA VAL A 338 21.34 10.26 7.82
C VAL A 338 21.26 8.74 7.90
N HIS A 339 20.18 8.16 7.37
CA HIS A 339 19.96 6.71 7.32
C HIS A 339 19.52 6.26 5.93
N GLN A 340 19.95 5.05 5.56
CA GLN A 340 19.42 4.31 4.42
C GLN A 340 19.03 2.91 4.88
N VAL A 341 17.76 2.56 4.73
CA VAL A 341 17.18 1.36 5.30
C VAL A 341 16.44 0.55 4.24
N THR A 342 16.68 -0.76 4.25
CA THR A 342 15.84 -1.76 3.59
C THR A 342 15.63 -2.91 4.56
N PRO A 343 14.38 -3.36 4.80
CA PRO A 343 14.11 -4.52 5.63
C PRO A 343 14.89 -5.76 5.18
N SER A 344 15.35 -6.55 6.14
CA SER A 344 16.11 -7.76 5.82
C SER A 344 15.19 -8.87 5.29
N GLY A 345 15.71 -9.65 4.35
CA GLY A 345 15.02 -10.81 3.79
C GLY A 345 13.85 -10.49 2.86
N LEU A 346 13.78 -9.27 2.32
CA LEU A 346 12.79 -8.93 1.30
C LEU A 346 13.06 -9.67 -0.01
N LEU A 347 12.00 -10.19 -0.60
CA LEU A 347 12.01 -10.70 -1.96
C LEU A 347 11.86 -9.54 -2.96
N PRO A 348 12.25 -9.74 -4.23
CA PRO A 348 11.91 -8.80 -5.29
C PRO A 348 10.39 -8.52 -5.33
N GLY A 349 10.02 -7.26 -5.50
CA GLY A 349 8.63 -6.78 -5.51
C GLY A 349 8.07 -6.37 -4.14
N ALA A 350 8.89 -6.40 -3.07
CA ALA A 350 8.45 -6.00 -1.72
C ALA A 350 8.06 -4.53 -1.60
N ARG A 351 8.64 -3.65 -2.43
CA ARG A 351 8.36 -2.21 -2.52
C ARG A 351 8.45 -1.50 -1.17
N ALA A 352 9.51 -1.76 -0.41
CA ALA A 352 9.75 -1.07 0.86
C ALA A 352 9.86 0.45 0.66
N GLY A 353 9.25 1.23 1.54
CA GLY A 353 9.14 2.68 1.37
C GLY A 353 7.94 3.10 0.52
N ARG A 354 7.00 2.20 0.23
CA ARG A 354 5.73 2.58 -0.42
C ARG A 354 4.95 3.59 0.43
N ALA A 355 5.03 3.47 1.75
CA ALA A 355 4.53 4.42 2.73
C ALA A 355 5.58 4.59 3.84
N VAL A 356 5.67 5.81 4.38
CA VAL A 356 6.53 6.17 5.51
C VAL A 356 5.78 7.19 6.40
N ALA A 357 6.14 7.26 7.68
CA ALA A 357 5.70 8.33 8.58
C ALA A 357 6.73 8.51 9.71
N GLY A 358 6.90 9.74 10.19
CA GLY A 358 7.58 10.02 11.45
C GLY A 358 6.66 9.79 12.64
N MET A 359 7.24 9.35 13.76
CA MET A 359 6.51 8.99 14.97
C MET A 359 6.78 9.93 16.15
N GLY A 360 7.85 10.74 16.06
CA GLY A 360 8.40 11.43 17.22
C GLY A 360 9.19 10.49 18.12
N ASP A 361 9.71 11.02 19.21
CA ASP A 361 10.49 10.26 20.20
C ASP A 361 9.57 9.44 21.11
N ILE A 362 9.22 8.23 20.66
CA ILE A 362 8.33 7.30 21.36
C ILE A 362 9.09 6.40 22.33
N ASN A 363 10.41 6.27 22.17
CA ASN A 363 11.24 5.46 23.06
C ASN A 363 11.90 6.28 24.20
N GLY A 364 11.84 7.62 24.12
CA GLY A 364 12.35 8.58 25.10
C GLY A 364 13.87 8.76 25.06
N ASP A 365 14.54 8.49 23.94
CA ASP A 365 15.99 8.60 23.79
C ASP A 365 16.47 9.97 23.28
N GLY A 366 15.53 10.86 22.95
CA GLY A 366 15.78 12.19 22.43
C GLY A 366 15.97 12.24 20.91
N ARG A 367 15.65 11.17 20.18
CA ARG A 367 15.58 11.13 18.71
C ARG A 367 14.20 10.68 18.27
N SER A 368 13.76 11.19 17.13
CA SER A 368 12.46 10.81 16.59
C SER A 368 12.51 9.46 15.87
N GLU A 369 11.51 8.61 16.12
CA GLU A 369 11.33 7.34 15.41
C GLU A 369 10.62 7.52 14.08
N PHE A 370 10.72 6.50 13.22
CA PHE A 370 9.98 6.46 11.95
C PHE A 370 9.47 5.05 11.63
N VAL A 371 8.41 4.99 10.84
CA VAL A 371 7.78 3.74 10.40
C VAL A 371 7.81 3.64 8.87
N LEU A 372 7.93 2.42 8.36
CA LEU A 372 7.96 2.12 6.93
C LEU A 372 7.06 0.95 6.56
N GLY A 373 6.47 1.02 5.36
CA GLY A 373 5.66 -0.02 4.75
C GLY A 373 6.37 -0.71 3.59
N ALA A 374 6.31 -2.05 3.54
CA ALA A 374 6.75 -2.92 2.46
C ALA A 374 5.58 -3.84 2.06
N PRO A 375 4.57 -3.32 1.34
CA PRO A 375 3.32 -4.03 1.12
C PRO A 375 3.46 -5.28 0.26
N GLY A 376 4.41 -5.33 -0.67
CA GLY A 376 4.68 -6.56 -1.44
C GLY A 376 5.25 -7.70 -0.60
N ALA A 377 5.72 -7.40 0.62
CA ALA A 377 6.09 -8.38 1.63
C ALA A 377 5.08 -8.47 2.78
N GLY A 378 3.98 -7.71 2.71
CA GLY A 378 2.97 -7.64 3.76
C GLY A 378 3.56 -7.21 5.10
N ARG A 379 4.44 -6.20 5.11
CA ARG A 379 5.23 -5.85 6.29
C ARG A 379 5.19 -4.36 6.61
N VAL A 380 5.10 -4.04 7.89
CA VAL A 380 5.36 -2.71 8.46
C VAL A 380 6.46 -2.85 9.51
N GLU A 381 7.38 -1.89 9.56
CA GLU A 381 8.47 -1.87 10.54
C GLU A 381 8.61 -0.49 11.16
N LEU A 382 8.65 -0.44 12.49
CA LEU A 382 9.01 0.72 13.30
C LEU A 382 10.51 0.68 13.57
N ARG A 383 11.18 1.79 13.28
CA ARG A 383 12.63 1.94 13.34
C ARG A 383 13.01 3.05 14.31
N ASP A 384 14.05 2.76 15.05
CA ASP A 384 14.72 3.67 15.98
C ASP A 384 15.35 4.85 15.23
N GLY A 385 15.14 6.08 15.70
CA GLY A 385 15.72 7.27 15.07
C GLY A 385 17.24 7.28 15.12
N ALA A 386 17.82 7.03 16.28
CA ALA A 386 19.25 7.14 16.50
C ALA A 386 20.07 6.11 15.69
N SER A 387 19.57 4.88 15.58
CA SER A 387 20.33 3.74 15.05
C SER A 387 19.76 3.09 13.80
N ALA A 388 18.54 3.47 13.37
CA ALA A 388 17.74 2.78 12.36
C ALA A 388 17.47 1.29 12.68
N SER A 389 17.71 0.86 13.92
CA SER A 389 17.48 -0.51 14.35
C SER A 389 15.98 -0.83 14.39
N LEU A 390 15.64 -2.10 14.23
CA LEU A 390 14.25 -2.54 14.25
C LEU A 390 13.73 -2.52 15.70
N LEU A 391 12.77 -1.66 16.00
CA LEU A 391 12.06 -1.65 17.28
C LEU A 391 10.90 -2.65 17.27
N ARG A 392 10.12 -2.65 16.19
CA ARG A 392 8.96 -3.53 16.04
C ARG A 392 8.66 -3.82 14.58
N SER A 393 8.13 -5.02 14.30
CA SER A 393 7.62 -5.38 12.98
C SER A 393 6.25 -6.02 13.10
N TRP A 394 5.41 -5.71 12.12
CA TRP A 394 4.10 -6.32 11.92
C TRP A 394 4.05 -6.95 10.54
N THR A 395 3.35 -8.07 10.45
CA THR A 395 3.16 -8.82 9.20
C THR A 395 1.69 -9.14 8.97
N GLY A 396 1.21 -8.98 7.74
CA GLY A 396 -0.17 -9.25 7.36
C GLY A 396 -0.35 -9.13 5.84
N SER A 397 -1.48 -9.60 5.31
CA SER A 397 -1.79 -9.42 3.88
C SER A 397 -1.94 -7.93 3.55
N ASP A 398 -1.17 -7.44 2.60
CA ASP A 398 -1.30 -6.12 1.97
C ASP A 398 -1.24 -4.90 2.93
N ILE A 399 -0.66 -5.08 4.13
CA ILE A 399 -0.42 -3.98 5.08
C ILE A 399 0.74 -3.09 4.63
N GLY A 400 0.73 -1.82 5.06
CA GLY A 400 1.81 -0.87 4.77
C GLY A 400 1.69 -0.20 3.40
N THR A 401 0.48 -0.22 2.83
CA THR A 401 0.14 0.54 1.62
C THR A 401 -0.09 2.02 1.91
N ALA A 402 -0.51 2.35 3.14
CA ALA A 402 -0.60 3.70 3.70
C ALA A 402 -0.20 3.67 5.17
N LEU A 403 0.46 4.74 5.63
CA LEU A 403 0.91 4.93 7.01
C LEU A 403 0.73 6.41 7.37
N ALA A 404 0.38 6.69 8.62
CA ALA A 404 0.36 8.03 9.19
C ALA A 404 0.60 7.95 10.71
N LYS A 405 1.11 9.05 11.28
CA LYS A 405 1.02 9.30 12.72
C LYS A 405 -0.46 9.53 13.05
N GLY A 406 -0.98 8.78 14.00
CA GLY A 406 -2.38 8.84 14.44
C GLY A 406 -2.65 9.87 15.52
N GLY A 407 -1.61 10.49 16.08
CA GLY A 407 -1.73 11.26 17.33
C GLY A 407 -1.79 10.36 18.55
N ASP A 408 -2.06 10.91 19.73
CA ASP A 408 -2.28 10.13 20.95
C ASP A 408 -3.77 9.83 21.10
N VAL A 409 -4.23 8.73 20.52
CA VAL A 409 -5.67 8.44 20.47
C VAL A 409 -6.15 7.64 21.69
N ASP A 410 -5.22 7.14 22.52
CA ASP A 410 -5.52 6.40 23.74
C ASP A 410 -5.13 7.12 25.03
N GLY A 411 -4.50 8.29 24.91
CA GLY A 411 -4.22 9.23 25.98
C GLY A 411 -3.04 8.80 26.84
N ASP A 412 -2.16 7.96 26.31
CA ASP A 412 -0.97 7.49 27.00
C ASP A 412 0.23 8.43 26.87
N GLY A 413 0.04 9.53 26.13
CA GLY A 413 1.00 10.61 25.93
C GLY A 413 1.97 10.37 24.78
N ASN A 414 1.85 9.27 24.05
CA ASN A 414 2.69 8.95 22.90
C ASN A 414 1.86 8.86 21.61
N GLY A 415 2.52 9.08 20.47
CA GLY A 415 1.86 8.97 19.17
C GLY A 415 1.60 7.52 18.77
N ASP A 416 0.39 7.25 18.29
CA ASP A 416 -0.06 5.99 17.72
C ASP A 416 0.22 5.90 16.22
N ILE A 417 0.23 4.68 15.69
CA ILE A 417 0.43 4.42 14.26
C ILE A 417 -0.90 4.05 13.61
N LEU A 418 -1.21 4.70 12.48
CA LEU A 418 -2.28 4.28 11.57
C LEU A 418 -1.70 3.43 10.44
N ILE A 419 -2.22 2.20 10.28
CA ILE A 419 -1.80 1.29 9.20
C ILE A 419 -2.96 0.99 8.26
N GLY A 420 -2.79 1.37 6.99
CA GLY A 420 -3.71 1.02 5.90
C GLY A 420 -3.37 -0.32 5.24
N ALA A 421 -4.42 -1.05 4.85
CA ALA A 421 -4.34 -2.31 4.12
C ALA A 421 -5.39 -2.33 3.00
N ALA A 422 -5.00 -1.98 1.78
CA ALA A 422 -5.94 -1.92 0.67
C ALA A 422 -6.00 -3.23 -0.12
N VAL A 423 -7.22 -3.72 -0.37
CA VAL A 423 -7.49 -4.69 -1.44
C VAL A 423 -8.07 -3.95 -2.66
N ASP A 424 -7.33 -4.05 -3.76
CA ASP A 424 -7.47 -3.45 -5.10
C ASP A 424 -8.73 -2.63 -5.41
N ALA A 425 -8.51 -1.37 -5.82
CA ALA A 425 -9.43 -0.63 -6.69
C ALA A 425 -9.13 -0.93 -8.18
N PRO A 426 -10.12 -0.94 -9.08
CA PRO A 426 -9.86 -1.22 -10.48
C PRO A 426 -9.05 -0.08 -11.10
N GLY A 427 -7.96 -0.37 -11.81
CA GLY A 427 -7.52 0.36 -13.00
C GLY A 427 -6.27 1.26 -12.98
N PHE A 428 -5.43 1.20 -11.95
CA PHE A 428 -4.01 1.55 -12.11
C PHE A 428 -3.16 0.29 -12.06
N ASN A 429 -2.28 0.13 -13.04
CA ASN A 429 -1.43 -1.03 -13.17
C ASN A 429 -0.32 -1.01 -12.10
N SER A 430 -0.55 -1.65 -10.96
CA SER A 430 0.49 -2.15 -10.06
C SER A 430 -0.07 -3.30 -9.20
N ASP A 431 0.20 -4.52 -9.65
CA ASP A 431 0.38 -5.79 -8.94
C ASP A 431 -0.55 -6.19 -7.77
N TYR A 432 -1.54 -7.01 -8.12
CA TYR A 432 -2.26 -8.09 -7.40
C TYR A 432 -2.22 -8.16 -5.86
N GLY A 433 -3.39 -8.03 -5.23
CA GLY A 433 -3.69 -8.58 -3.90
C GLY A 433 -4.66 -9.77 -3.97
N TYR A 434 -4.29 -10.92 -3.39
CA TYR A 434 -5.22 -12.00 -3.04
C TYR A 434 -5.48 -11.97 -1.52
N VAL A 435 -6.75 -12.01 -1.13
CA VAL A 435 -7.17 -12.26 0.25
C VAL A 435 -6.90 -13.73 0.61
N PHE A 436 -6.00 -13.99 1.57
CA PHE A 436 -6.04 -15.24 2.34
C PHE A 436 -6.79 -15.00 3.65
N ALA A 437 -7.95 -15.66 3.77
CA ALA A 437 -8.51 -15.98 5.07
C ALA A 437 -7.81 -17.26 5.58
N ASP A 438 -7.07 -17.18 6.68
CA ASP A 438 -6.86 -18.37 7.50
C ASP A 438 -7.92 -18.38 8.62
N ARG A 439 -8.90 -19.26 8.45
CA ARG A 439 -9.35 -20.05 9.59
C ARG A 439 -9.18 -21.51 9.18
N ALA A 440 -8.24 -22.18 9.84
CA ALA A 440 -7.99 -23.59 9.73
C ALA A 440 -9.27 -24.41 9.57
N ALA A 441 -9.39 -25.06 8.42
CA ALA A 441 -9.93 -26.40 8.34
C ALA A 441 -8.93 -27.21 7.48
N PRO A 442 -8.55 -28.42 7.94
CA PRO A 442 -7.56 -29.24 7.27
C PRO A 442 -8.16 -29.70 5.94
N ASP A 443 -7.37 -29.70 4.86
CA ASP A 443 -7.37 -30.76 3.82
C ASP A 443 -6.72 -30.32 2.49
N ASP A 444 -6.25 -29.08 2.32
CA ASP A 444 -5.45 -28.73 1.14
C ASP A 444 -3.95 -29.02 1.34
N PHE A 445 -3.51 -30.10 0.70
CA PHE A 445 -2.19 -30.75 0.85
C PHE A 445 -1.04 -30.08 0.07
N PHE A 446 -1.17 -28.88 -0.52
CA PHE A 446 -0.11 -28.29 -1.35
C PHE A 446 0.17 -26.81 -1.12
N ALA A 447 1.47 -26.48 -1.13
CA ALA A 447 1.98 -25.14 -1.42
C ALA A 447 3.01 -25.26 -2.57
N GLN A 448 2.91 -24.47 -3.62
CA GLN A 448 3.93 -24.50 -4.69
C GLN A 448 5.01 -23.47 -4.40
N PHE A 449 6.27 -23.86 -4.56
CA PHE A 449 7.41 -22.95 -4.52
C PHE A 449 8.27 -23.21 -5.75
N GLY A 450 8.02 -22.50 -6.85
CA GLY A 450 8.81 -22.60 -8.07
C GLY A 450 8.04 -22.29 -9.35
N THR A 451 8.69 -21.53 -10.21
CA THR A 451 8.28 -20.81 -11.44
C THR A 451 6.98 -21.24 -12.12
N LEU A 452 6.09 -20.27 -12.35
CA LEU A 452 4.89 -20.39 -13.19
C LEU A 452 5.21 -20.43 -14.70
N SER A 453 6.48 -20.24 -15.07
CA SER A 453 6.94 -20.05 -16.45
C SER A 453 8.20 -20.86 -16.74
N ILE A 454 8.18 -21.69 -17.79
CA ILE A 454 9.34 -22.48 -18.24
C ILE A 454 9.68 -22.12 -19.68
N SER A 455 10.96 -21.91 -19.99
CA SER A 455 11.46 -21.73 -21.36
C SER A 455 12.10 -23.01 -21.91
N GLY A 456 11.92 -23.25 -23.21
CA GLY A 456 12.42 -24.45 -23.88
C GLY A 456 13.94 -24.51 -24.04
N PHE A 457 14.62 -23.36 -24.01
CA PHE A 457 16.06 -23.27 -24.29
C PHE A 457 16.97 -23.59 -23.09
N TYR A 458 16.51 -23.37 -21.86
CA TYR A 458 17.37 -23.47 -20.66
C TYR A 458 17.03 -24.63 -19.72
N GLY A 459 15.90 -25.31 -19.93
CA GLY A 459 15.40 -26.30 -18.98
C GLY A 459 14.92 -25.65 -17.68
N ALA A 460 14.20 -26.41 -16.87
CA ALA A 460 13.74 -25.93 -15.56
C ALA A 460 13.43 -27.09 -14.62
N MET A 461 13.47 -26.82 -13.31
CA MET A 461 12.95 -27.71 -12.30
C MET A 461 11.65 -27.13 -11.74
N LEU A 462 10.56 -27.88 -11.89
CA LEU A 462 9.29 -27.58 -11.23
C LEU A 462 9.25 -28.34 -9.92
N GLN A 463 9.21 -27.63 -8.80
CA GLN A 463 9.17 -28.22 -7.46
C GLN A 463 7.82 -27.95 -6.80
N PHE A 464 7.24 -28.99 -6.20
CA PHE A 464 5.97 -28.91 -5.48
C PHE A 464 6.19 -29.31 -4.02
N PHE A 465 5.31 -28.86 -3.12
CA PHE A 465 5.32 -29.28 -1.73
C PHE A 465 4.05 -30.05 -1.38
N LEU A 466 4.22 -31.23 -0.81
CA LEU A 466 3.17 -32.10 -0.29
C LEU A 466 3.12 -31.93 1.23
N LEU A 467 2.11 -31.22 1.74
CA LEU A 467 1.87 -30.98 3.17
C LEU A 467 1.10 -32.14 3.80
N ARG A 468 1.59 -32.79 4.87
CA ARG A 468 0.86 -33.91 5.52
C ARG A 468 0.12 -33.47 6.79
N SER A 469 -1.18 -33.78 6.92
CA SER A 469 -2.00 -33.35 8.07
C SER A 469 -2.10 -34.33 9.27
N SER A 470 -1.66 -35.60 9.20
CA SER A 470 -1.64 -36.49 10.39
C SER A 470 -0.76 -37.76 10.29
N ALA A 471 -0.53 -38.44 11.42
CA ALA A 471 0.52 -39.46 11.66
C ALA A 471 0.16 -40.95 11.34
N LEU A 472 -0.17 -41.28 10.09
CA LEU A 472 -0.34 -42.68 9.62
C LEU A 472 0.97 -43.26 9.01
N PRO A 473 1.09 -44.57 8.71
CA PRO A 473 2.29 -45.15 8.08
C PRO A 473 2.51 -44.63 6.64
N MET A 474 3.70 -44.90 6.06
CA MET A 474 4.19 -44.35 4.78
C MET A 474 3.15 -44.36 3.64
N GLU A 475 2.85 -43.19 3.10
CA GLU A 475 1.96 -43.02 1.93
C GLU A 475 2.78 -42.83 0.66
N GLN A 476 2.39 -43.45 -0.46
CA GLN A 476 3.05 -43.23 -1.75
C GLN A 476 2.28 -42.18 -2.55
N TYR A 477 3.01 -41.29 -3.21
CA TYR A 477 2.44 -40.29 -4.10
C TYR A 477 2.88 -40.52 -5.55
N VAL A 478 2.04 -40.08 -6.50
CA VAL A 478 2.38 -39.96 -7.92
C VAL A 478 1.96 -38.58 -8.41
N VAL A 479 2.85 -37.88 -9.11
CA VAL A 479 2.55 -36.61 -9.80
C VAL A 479 2.27 -36.88 -11.28
N LEU A 480 1.14 -36.38 -11.77
CA LEU A 480 0.73 -36.47 -13.17
C LEU A 480 0.59 -35.06 -13.77
N GLY A 481 1.06 -34.86 -15.00
CA GLY A 481 0.84 -33.62 -15.76
C GLY A 481 -0.24 -33.79 -16.83
N SER A 482 -0.75 -32.68 -17.34
CA SER A 482 -1.60 -32.59 -18.53
C SER A 482 -1.42 -31.22 -19.20
N ALA A 483 -1.90 -31.07 -20.43
CA ALA A 483 -1.94 -29.80 -21.14
C ALA A 483 -3.39 -29.54 -21.62
N SER A 484 -3.77 -28.28 -21.80
CA SER A 484 -5.17 -27.85 -22.03
C SER A 484 -5.91 -28.61 -23.17
N GLY A 485 -7.08 -29.18 -22.85
CA GLY A 485 -8.07 -29.79 -23.76
C GLY A 485 -9.04 -30.75 -23.01
N PHE A 486 -10.28 -30.93 -23.49
CA PHE A 486 -11.24 -31.88 -22.86
C PHE A 486 -10.93 -33.34 -23.25
N GLY A 487 -11.13 -34.28 -22.33
CA GLY A 487 -11.11 -35.72 -22.56
C GLY A 487 -11.60 -36.47 -21.32
N PRO A 488 -12.14 -37.71 -21.43
CA PRO A 488 -12.54 -38.46 -20.26
C PRO A 488 -11.30 -38.70 -19.40
N GLY A 489 -11.45 -38.56 -18.09
CA GLY A 489 -10.34 -38.56 -17.15
C GLY A 489 -9.29 -39.67 -17.35
N PHE A 490 -8.10 -39.47 -16.78
CA PHE A 490 -7.01 -40.44 -16.89
C PHE A 490 -7.32 -41.68 -16.02
N ALA A 491 -7.26 -42.89 -16.61
CA ALA A 491 -7.49 -44.12 -15.88
C ALA A 491 -6.21 -44.57 -15.13
N LEU A 492 -6.25 -44.55 -13.79
CA LEU A 492 -5.17 -45.03 -12.94
C LEU A 492 -5.70 -46.10 -11.99
N ALA A 493 -5.05 -47.26 -11.99
CA ALA A 493 -5.45 -48.42 -11.18
C ALA A 493 -6.96 -48.80 -11.30
N GLY A 494 -7.53 -48.66 -12.51
CA GLY A 494 -8.93 -49.00 -12.78
C GLY A 494 -9.94 -47.89 -12.49
N HIS A 495 -9.50 -46.71 -12.03
CA HIS A 495 -10.35 -45.56 -11.73
C HIS A 495 -10.04 -44.37 -12.65
N THR A 496 -11.08 -43.71 -13.17
CA THR A 496 -10.98 -42.55 -14.07
C THR A 496 -10.89 -41.25 -13.27
N ILE A 497 -9.79 -40.50 -13.42
CA ILE A 497 -9.53 -39.23 -12.72
C ILE A 497 -9.95 -38.03 -13.59
N PRO A 498 -11.04 -37.32 -13.29
CA PRO A 498 -11.50 -36.16 -14.07
C PRO A 498 -10.65 -34.91 -13.80
N LEU A 499 -10.34 -34.15 -14.85
CA LEU A 499 -9.64 -32.85 -14.77
C LEU A 499 -10.65 -31.74 -15.12
N ASN A 500 -10.71 -30.64 -14.36
CA ASN A 500 -11.80 -29.64 -14.44
C ASN A 500 -11.28 -28.23 -14.82
N LEU A 501 -11.91 -27.55 -15.81
CA LEU A 501 -11.55 -26.25 -16.42
C LEU A 501 -12.80 -25.48 -16.94
N PRO A 502 -12.71 -24.15 -17.16
CA PRO A 502 -13.31 -23.42 -18.28
C PRO A 502 -12.24 -22.60 -19.06
N ASP A 503 -12.02 -22.58 -20.38
CA ASP A 503 -12.86 -22.89 -21.56
C ASP A 503 -12.02 -23.13 -22.85
N ALA A 504 -12.65 -23.75 -23.87
CA ALA A 504 -12.35 -23.96 -25.32
C ALA A 504 -10.91 -23.99 -25.92
N TYR A 505 -10.33 -25.19 -26.20
CA TYR A 505 -9.58 -25.55 -27.44
C TYR A 505 -9.32 -27.08 -27.53
N PHE A 506 -10.25 -27.85 -28.13
CA PHE A 506 -10.16 -29.32 -28.24
C PHE A 506 -9.35 -29.83 -29.45
N SER A 507 -8.98 -28.97 -30.42
CA SER A 507 -8.48 -29.43 -31.73
C SER A 507 -6.95 -29.54 -31.87
N LEU A 508 -6.15 -29.29 -30.84
CA LEU A 508 -4.68 -29.37 -30.94
C LEU A 508 -4.07 -30.71 -30.48
N ILE A 509 -4.76 -31.47 -29.62
CA ILE A 509 -4.21 -32.69 -28.99
C ILE A 509 -4.22 -33.90 -29.94
N THR A 510 -5.14 -33.97 -30.90
CA THR A 510 -5.25 -35.13 -31.81
C THR A 510 -4.14 -35.21 -32.86
N THR A 511 -3.35 -34.15 -33.04
CA THR A 511 -2.32 -34.08 -34.10
C THR A 511 -0.92 -34.46 -33.61
N TYR A 512 -0.67 -34.41 -32.29
CA TYR A 512 0.62 -34.77 -31.68
C TYR A 512 0.51 -36.01 -30.79
N ALA A 513 0.17 -37.14 -31.41
CA ALA A 513 0.38 -38.43 -30.78
C ALA A 513 1.89 -38.61 -30.50
N ASN A 514 2.27 -38.71 -29.22
CA ASN A 514 3.64 -38.86 -28.67
C ASN A 514 4.38 -37.61 -28.19
N VAL A 515 3.71 -36.62 -27.59
CA VAL A 515 4.37 -35.86 -26.50
C VAL A 515 4.22 -36.66 -25.23
N GLY A 516 5.28 -37.39 -24.88
CA GLY A 516 5.39 -38.13 -23.64
C GLY A 516 5.05 -37.20 -22.47
N PHE A 517 3.98 -37.53 -21.76
CA PHE A 517 3.64 -36.88 -20.51
C PHE A 517 4.86 -36.89 -19.61
N PHE A 518 5.18 -35.73 -19.05
CA PHE A 518 6.29 -35.54 -18.13
C PHE A 518 6.35 -36.69 -17.12
N SER A 519 7.51 -37.31 -16.97
CA SER A 519 7.63 -38.62 -16.32
C SER A 519 6.95 -38.66 -14.95
N GLN A 520 6.27 -39.77 -14.66
CA GLN A 520 5.66 -40.01 -13.35
C GLN A 520 6.75 -39.91 -12.27
N THR A 521 6.59 -38.95 -11.37
CA THR A 521 7.44 -38.87 -10.18
C THR A 521 6.73 -39.61 -9.05
N VAL A 522 7.36 -40.66 -8.55
CA VAL A 522 6.84 -41.51 -7.48
C VAL A 522 7.74 -41.39 -6.26
N GLY A 523 7.15 -41.25 -5.08
CA GLY A 523 7.90 -41.18 -3.82
C GLY A 523 7.05 -41.61 -2.63
N SER A 524 7.68 -41.70 -1.46
CA SER A 524 7.02 -42.06 -0.21
C SER A 524 7.10 -40.93 0.81
N ILE A 525 5.99 -40.62 1.46
CA ILE A 525 5.89 -39.64 2.54
C ILE A 525 5.82 -40.43 3.85
N SER A 526 6.91 -40.44 4.62
CA SER A 526 7.04 -41.36 5.76
C SER A 526 7.01 -40.70 7.15
N ASN A 527 7.21 -39.37 7.29
CA ASN A 527 6.98 -38.58 8.52
C ASN A 527 7.34 -37.09 8.32
N GLY A 528 6.48 -36.34 7.63
CA GLY A 528 6.68 -34.93 7.32
C GLY A 528 6.38 -34.62 5.86
N ASN A 529 6.46 -33.35 5.49
CA ASN A 529 6.12 -32.89 4.15
C ASN A 529 7.13 -33.39 3.10
N ALA A 530 6.71 -33.56 1.84
CA ALA A 530 7.56 -34.03 0.75
C ALA A 530 7.72 -32.98 -0.37
N PHE A 531 8.87 -32.99 -1.05
CA PHE A 531 9.16 -32.03 -2.13
C PHE A 531 9.47 -32.73 -3.45
N PRO A 532 8.46 -33.23 -4.19
CA PRO A 532 8.70 -33.76 -5.52
C PRO A 532 9.16 -32.66 -6.47
N ALA A 533 10.09 -33.03 -7.35
CA ALA A 533 10.60 -32.17 -8.39
C ALA A 533 10.50 -32.87 -9.74
N LEU A 534 9.91 -32.19 -10.72
CA LEU A 534 9.96 -32.57 -12.12
C LEU A 534 11.05 -31.75 -12.80
N VAL A 535 12.04 -32.43 -13.36
CA VAL A 535 13.18 -31.79 -14.03
C VAL A 535 13.02 -31.88 -15.54
N LEU A 536 13.02 -30.74 -16.21
CA LEU A 536 12.98 -30.61 -17.66
C LEU A 536 14.37 -30.22 -18.17
N PRO A 537 15.04 -31.09 -18.95
CA PRO A 537 16.34 -30.74 -19.49
C PRO A 537 16.21 -29.62 -20.54
N PRO A 538 17.28 -28.82 -20.75
CA PRO A 538 17.35 -27.87 -21.85
C PRO A 538 17.02 -28.53 -23.20
N GLY A 539 16.13 -27.92 -23.99
CA GLY A 539 15.63 -28.48 -25.25
C GLY A 539 14.61 -29.62 -25.10
N GLY A 540 14.23 -29.99 -23.86
CA GLY A 540 13.27 -31.05 -23.57
C GLY A 540 11.81 -30.68 -23.80
N LEU A 541 11.52 -29.39 -23.99
CA LEU A 541 10.20 -28.90 -24.36
C LEU A 541 10.07 -28.78 -25.88
N SER A 542 9.09 -29.48 -26.45
CA SER A 542 8.76 -29.33 -27.87
C SER A 542 8.35 -27.88 -28.16
N PRO A 543 8.89 -27.22 -29.21
CA PRO A 543 8.48 -25.87 -29.59
C PRO A 543 6.97 -25.74 -29.88
N ALA A 544 6.31 -26.84 -30.23
CA ALA A 544 4.87 -26.88 -30.43
C ALA A 544 4.04 -26.73 -29.12
N LEU A 545 4.69 -26.80 -27.96
CA LEU A 545 4.07 -26.61 -26.65
C LEU A 545 4.31 -25.20 -26.08
N ALA A 546 5.13 -24.37 -26.72
CA ALA A 546 5.35 -22.99 -26.28
C ALA A 546 4.04 -22.19 -26.33
N GLY A 547 3.71 -21.50 -25.24
CA GLY A 547 2.46 -20.74 -25.09
C GLY A 547 1.28 -21.55 -24.51
N ILE A 548 1.42 -22.87 -24.32
CA ILE A 548 0.37 -23.72 -23.73
C ILE A 548 0.48 -23.72 -22.20
N GLU A 549 -0.67 -23.82 -21.52
CA GLU A 549 -0.76 -24.01 -20.08
C GLU A 549 -0.79 -25.50 -19.73
N LEU A 550 0.14 -25.91 -18.87
CA LEU A 550 0.23 -27.25 -18.31
C LEU A 550 -0.51 -27.31 -16.99
N HIS A 551 -1.36 -28.31 -16.80
CA HIS A 551 -2.09 -28.55 -15.57
C HIS A 551 -1.62 -29.85 -14.92
N HIS A 552 -1.13 -29.79 -13.68
CA HIS A 552 -0.61 -30.96 -12.97
C HIS A 552 -1.50 -31.36 -11.80
N VAL A 553 -1.74 -32.66 -11.62
CA VAL A 553 -2.51 -33.25 -10.53
C VAL A 553 -1.68 -34.30 -9.81
N ALA A 554 -1.68 -34.26 -8.49
CA ALA A 554 -1.01 -35.26 -7.67
C ALA A 554 -2.03 -36.15 -6.94
N VAL A 555 -1.71 -37.44 -6.88
CA VAL A 555 -2.58 -38.50 -6.35
C VAL A 555 -1.84 -39.25 -5.26
N THR A 556 -2.48 -39.47 -4.11
CA THR A 556 -1.92 -40.25 -2.99
C THR A 556 -2.67 -41.57 -2.83
N PHE A 557 -1.92 -42.64 -2.51
CA PHE A 557 -2.44 -43.98 -2.32
C PHE A 557 -2.11 -44.54 -0.93
N THR A 558 -3.07 -45.26 -0.36
CA THR A 558 -2.86 -46.21 0.72
C THR A 558 -3.58 -47.51 0.34
N LEU A 559 -2.85 -48.57 0.00
CA LEU A 559 -3.47 -49.82 -0.48
C LEU A 559 -4.21 -50.53 0.66
N ALA A 560 -5.41 -51.10 0.48
CA ALA A 560 -5.79 -52.05 -0.57
C ALA A 560 -7.10 -51.73 -1.34
N SER A 561 -7.64 -50.51 -1.25
CA SER A 561 -9.00 -50.18 -1.77
C SER A 561 -9.07 -49.08 -2.85
N GLY A 562 -7.96 -48.69 -3.48
CA GLY A 562 -7.95 -47.77 -4.63
C GLY A 562 -7.49 -46.35 -4.32
N ILE A 563 -7.75 -45.41 -5.25
CA ILE A 563 -7.35 -43.98 -5.14
C ILE A 563 -8.01 -43.38 -3.90
N THR A 564 -7.19 -42.81 -3.00
CA THR A 564 -7.70 -42.25 -1.75
C THR A 564 -7.98 -40.76 -1.90
N TRP A 565 -7.08 -39.99 -2.52
CA TRP A 565 -7.25 -38.54 -2.72
C TRP A 565 -6.61 -38.03 -4.03
N VAL A 566 -7.25 -37.03 -4.63
CA VAL A 566 -6.80 -36.34 -5.85
C VAL A 566 -6.82 -34.84 -5.57
N SER A 567 -5.70 -34.17 -5.81
CA SER A 567 -5.56 -32.72 -5.63
C SER A 567 -6.07 -31.92 -6.83
N ARG A 568 -6.30 -30.61 -6.64
CA ARG A 568 -6.68 -29.70 -7.72
C ARG A 568 -5.53 -29.50 -8.71
N PRO A 569 -5.84 -29.30 -10.01
CA PRO A 569 -4.82 -29.04 -11.01
C PRO A 569 -4.13 -27.70 -10.75
N VAL A 570 -2.79 -27.70 -10.83
CA VAL A 570 -1.98 -26.47 -10.77
C VAL A 570 -1.51 -26.11 -12.16
N ALA A 571 -1.78 -24.87 -12.58
CA ALA A 571 -1.54 -24.40 -13.93
C ALA A 571 -0.15 -23.74 -14.09
N THR A 572 0.54 -23.99 -15.19
CA THR A 572 1.91 -23.52 -15.45
C THR A 572 2.06 -23.15 -16.92
N ARG A 573 2.44 -21.91 -17.20
CA ARG A 573 2.49 -21.38 -18.58
C ARG A 573 3.84 -21.66 -19.22
N LEU A 574 3.86 -22.21 -20.43
CA LEU A 574 5.09 -22.36 -21.20
C LEU A 574 5.36 -21.08 -22.00
N ILE A 575 6.58 -20.56 -21.94
CA ILE A 575 6.98 -19.33 -22.65
C ILE A 575 8.12 -19.70 -23.63
N PRO A 576 8.17 -19.14 -24.86
CA PRO A 576 9.22 -19.45 -25.85
C PRO A 576 10.66 -19.44 -25.30
#